data_AF-A0AAU9J462-F1
#
_entry.id   AF-A0AAU9J462-F1
#
_cell.length_a   1.000
_cell.length_b   1.000
_cell.length_c   1.000
_cell.angle_alpha   90.00
_cell.angle_beta   90.00
_cell.angle_gamma   90.00
#
_symmetry.space_group_name_H-M   'P 1'
#
loop_
_entity.id
_entity.type
_entity.pdbx_description
1 polymer ?
#
loop_
_entity_poly.entity_id
_entity_poly.type
_entity_poly.pdbx_seq_one_letter_code
_entity_poly.pdbx_strand_id
1 'polypeptide(L)'
;MELRRPSFNPYSNPSEDDMRIEPEELALSKTDERSLTITIVRTSIEQTTPQRYQVTRRGVINSLRIPQDMTVRIGRQHINEEGLRPNDITLPPSDRAISRCHCMIECKKFFIFEIPEEWIAFLMAYHPRLGRNSIWNYLPLDLFRYILMFIKEPRAPYLVDLGSMCGTYVKVSNTEPIELEQGQNFLIGSDIIIEIDRVANDPVPPSLNSEQTLEDIGQNTFNSSDMMIEDIGPYILIRVCRSLNDNEETINASTWKFAAEEKYKSFTIGRSQICDIQLSENTISRTQCRVIYDEGKWLLYDGLANKPTINGTWMSVFKKERVNREHSLPFKLKNGSQIKVSDTILQVDWIE
;
A
#
# COMPACT_ATOMS: atom_id res chain seq x y z
N MET A 1 56.16 -35.12 -57.32
CA MET A 1 54.93 -35.05 -56.51
C MET A 1 55.30 -34.24 -55.28
N GLU A 2 55.25 -32.91 -55.40
CA GLU A 2 55.54 -31.97 -54.30
C GLU A 2 54.33 -31.04 -54.16
N LEU A 3 53.73 -31.06 -52.97
CA LEU A 3 52.50 -30.37 -52.62
C LEU A 3 52.80 -28.88 -52.33
N ARG A 4 52.24 -27.98 -53.15
CA ARG A 4 52.23 -26.53 -52.90
C ARG A 4 51.20 -26.21 -51.81
N ARG A 5 51.64 -25.49 -50.76
CA ARG A 5 50.75 -24.89 -49.76
C ARG A 5 50.22 -23.54 -50.26
N PRO A 6 48.96 -23.18 -50.01
CA PRO A 6 48.41 -21.87 -50.36
C PRO A 6 48.85 -20.80 -49.36
N SER A 7 49.16 -19.61 -49.89
CA SER A 7 49.54 -18.41 -49.13
C SER A 7 48.31 -17.74 -48.52
N PHE A 8 48.34 -17.53 -47.21
CA PHE A 8 47.33 -16.79 -46.45
C PHE A 8 47.64 -15.28 -46.54
N ASN A 9 46.66 -14.47 -46.96
CA ASN A 9 46.80 -13.01 -47.05
C ASN A 9 46.02 -12.36 -45.89
N PRO A 10 46.69 -11.72 -44.90
CA PRO A 10 46.04 -11.25 -43.67
C PRO A 10 45.44 -9.83 -43.75
N TYR A 11 45.34 -9.23 -44.94
CA TYR A 11 44.78 -7.88 -45.11
C TYR A 11 43.68 -7.86 -46.17
N SER A 12 42.46 -8.23 -45.76
CA SER A 12 41.25 -7.86 -46.47
C SER A 12 40.40 -7.03 -45.52
N ASN A 13 40.33 -5.72 -45.80
CA ASN A 13 39.43 -4.82 -45.09
C ASN A 13 37.99 -5.19 -45.44
N PRO A 14 37.09 -5.37 -44.46
CA PRO A 14 35.68 -5.60 -44.74
C PRO A 14 35.08 -4.33 -45.35
N SER A 15 34.29 -4.51 -46.41
CA SER A 15 33.51 -3.46 -47.07
C SER A 15 32.47 -2.87 -46.12
N GLU A 16 32.34 -1.53 -46.10
CA GLU A 16 31.45 -0.75 -45.22
C GLU A 16 29.94 -0.89 -45.52
N ASP A 17 29.52 -1.74 -46.45
CA ASP A 17 28.14 -1.74 -46.98
C ASP A 17 27.25 -2.90 -46.50
N ASP A 18 27.66 -3.67 -45.47
CA ASP A 18 26.92 -4.88 -45.07
C ASP A 18 26.77 -5.05 -43.54
N MET A 19 26.40 -3.97 -42.84
CA MET A 19 25.92 -4.04 -41.45
C MET A 19 24.58 -3.32 -41.28
N ARG A 20 23.57 -3.78 -42.02
CA ARG A 20 22.21 -3.71 -41.50
C ARG A 20 22.07 -4.79 -40.44
N ILE A 21 22.41 -4.43 -39.20
CA ILE A 21 21.95 -5.16 -38.03
C ILE A 21 20.43 -4.93 -38.01
N GLU A 22 19.69 -5.85 -38.63
CA GLU A 22 18.27 -6.06 -38.32
C GLU A 22 18.16 -6.03 -36.79
N PRO A 23 17.26 -5.24 -36.18
CA PRO A 23 17.05 -5.32 -34.76
C PRO A 23 16.56 -6.74 -34.50
N GLU A 24 17.45 -7.58 -34.00
CA GLU A 24 17.09 -8.84 -33.36
C GLU A 24 15.99 -8.46 -32.37
N GLU A 25 14.75 -8.76 -32.74
CA GLU A 25 13.71 -9.12 -31.80
C GLU A 25 14.35 -10.23 -30.98
N LEU A 26 15.01 -9.82 -29.90
CA LEU A 26 15.35 -10.62 -28.76
C LEU A 26 14.04 -11.29 -28.39
N ALA A 27 13.85 -12.48 -28.94
CA ALA A 27 12.87 -13.43 -28.48
C ALA A 27 13.18 -13.55 -26.99
N LEU A 28 12.41 -12.82 -26.18
CA LEU A 28 12.36 -12.99 -24.75
C LEU A 28 12.17 -14.48 -24.59
N SER A 29 13.24 -15.19 -24.24
CA SER A 29 13.11 -16.55 -23.77
C SER A 29 12.07 -16.44 -22.66
N LYS A 30 10.99 -17.21 -22.80
CA LYS A 30 9.86 -17.28 -21.86
C LYS A 30 10.33 -17.88 -20.52
N THR A 31 11.35 -17.29 -19.92
CA THR A 31 11.59 -17.46 -18.50
C THR A 31 10.53 -16.62 -17.81
N ASP A 32 9.67 -17.30 -17.06
CA ASP A 32 8.75 -16.76 -16.04
C ASP A 32 9.52 -15.90 -15.02
N GLU A 33 10.12 -14.79 -15.47
CA GLU A 33 10.71 -13.82 -14.59
C GLU A 33 9.55 -13.05 -13.96
N ARG A 34 9.48 -13.13 -12.62
CA ARG A 34 8.61 -12.29 -11.81
C ARG A 34 8.66 -10.87 -12.32
N SER A 35 7.49 -10.30 -12.51
CA SER A 35 7.35 -8.92 -12.94
C SER A 35 6.20 -8.26 -12.21
N LEU A 36 6.34 -6.96 -12.07
CA LEU A 36 5.32 -6.08 -11.51
C LEU A 36 4.87 -5.13 -12.62
N THR A 37 3.58 -4.90 -12.72
CA THR A 37 2.97 -4.00 -13.70
C THR A 37 2.31 -2.86 -12.95
N ILE A 38 2.64 -1.63 -13.33
CA ILE A 38 1.98 -0.42 -12.84
C ILE A 38 1.15 0.15 -13.99
N THR A 39 -0.16 0.24 -13.80
CA THR A 39 -1.08 0.78 -14.80
C THR A 39 -1.66 2.09 -14.31
N ILE A 40 -1.62 3.14 -15.12
CA ILE A 40 -2.38 4.36 -14.86
C ILE A 40 -3.83 4.09 -15.28
N VAL A 41 -4.70 3.94 -14.28
CA VAL A 41 -6.12 3.56 -14.48
C VAL A 41 -6.99 4.79 -14.71
N ARG A 42 -6.67 5.90 -14.03
CA ARG A 42 -7.39 7.17 -14.14
C ARG A 42 -6.40 8.32 -13.99
N THR A 43 -6.61 9.38 -14.75
CA THR A 43 -5.90 10.66 -14.59
C THR A 43 -6.85 11.79 -15.01
N SER A 44 -6.56 13.02 -14.59
CA SER A 44 -7.35 14.20 -14.92
C SER A 44 -7.21 14.61 -16.40
N ILE A 45 -6.12 14.21 -17.04
CA ILE A 45 -5.90 14.44 -18.47
C ILE A 45 -6.52 13.29 -19.26
N GLU A 46 -7.33 13.59 -20.26
CA GLU A 46 -7.87 12.58 -21.17
C GLU A 46 -6.72 11.79 -21.82
N GLN A 47 -6.57 10.52 -21.41
CA GLN A 47 -5.66 9.58 -22.03
C GLN A 47 -6.46 8.63 -22.91
N THR A 48 -6.11 8.56 -24.19
CA THR A 48 -6.74 7.64 -25.15
C THR A 48 -6.37 6.18 -24.90
N THR A 49 -5.21 5.93 -24.28
CA THR A 49 -4.69 4.58 -24.03
C THR A 49 -4.16 4.47 -22.60
N PRO A 50 -4.52 3.41 -21.85
CA PRO A 50 -3.95 3.15 -20.53
C PRO A 50 -2.43 3.02 -20.62
N GLN A 51 -1.70 3.82 -19.84
CA GLN A 51 -0.25 3.72 -19.74
C GLN A 51 0.12 2.58 -18.79
N ARG A 52 0.96 1.66 -19.26
CA ARG A 52 1.43 0.49 -18.51
C ARG A 52 2.94 0.48 -18.42
N TYR A 53 3.46 0.25 -17.22
CA TYR A 53 4.88 0.19 -16.93
C TYR A 53 5.21 -1.17 -16.36
N GLN A 54 6.07 -1.92 -17.04
CA GLN A 54 6.54 -3.20 -16.56
C GLN A 54 7.85 -3.01 -15.78
N VAL A 55 7.92 -3.64 -14.62
CA VAL A 55 9.01 -3.53 -13.65
C VAL A 55 9.60 -4.92 -13.48
N THR A 56 10.92 -5.00 -13.61
CA THR A 56 11.70 -6.23 -13.49
C THR A 56 12.78 -6.05 -12.43
N ARG A 57 13.56 -7.11 -12.17
CA ARG A 57 14.77 -7.01 -11.33
C ARG A 57 15.86 -6.07 -11.87
N ARG A 58 15.71 -5.54 -13.09
CA ARG A 58 16.62 -4.54 -13.67
C ARG A 58 16.06 -3.11 -13.57
N GLY A 59 14.88 -2.95 -12.97
CA GLY A 59 14.16 -1.68 -12.93
C GLY A 59 12.97 -1.64 -13.90
N VAL A 60 12.50 -0.43 -14.19
CA VAL A 60 11.34 -0.21 -15.07
C VAL A 60 11.78 -0.29 -16.53
N ILE A 61 11.11 -1.12 -17.32
CA ILE A 61 11.40 -1.26 -18.76
C ILE A 61 11.20 0.10 -19.44
N ASN A 62 12.18 0.51 -20.25
CA ASN A 62 12.24 1.80 -20.94
C ASN A 62 12.30 3.04 -20.03
N SER A 63 12.57 2.89 -18.73
CA SER A 63 12.84 4.05 -17.89
C SER A 63 14.13 4.73 -18.30
N LEU A 64 14.08 6.06 -18.32
CA LEU A 64 15.22 6.93 -18.62
C LEU A 64 15.91 7.43 -17.34
N ARG A 65 15.45 7.00 -16.16
CA ARG A 65 16.08 7.33 -14.88
C ARG A 65 17.36 6.53 -14.69
N ILE A 66 18.42 7.19 -14.23
CA ILE A 66 19.71 6.58 -13.91
C ILE A 66 20.15 7.08 -12.53
N PRO A 67 20.60 6.20 -11.61
CA PRO A 67 20.67 4.74 -11.73
C PRO A 67 19.30 4.07 -11.54
N GLN A 68 19.18 2.83 -12.03
CA GLN A 68 18.09 1.93 -11.65
C GLN A 68 18.48 1.22 -10.36
N ASP A 69 17.75 1.50 -9.27
CA ASP A 69 18.09 1.13 -7.90
C ASP A 69 17.02 0.23 -7.23
N MET A 70 16.29 -0.55 -8.04
CA MET A 70 15.19 -1.43 -7.57
C MET A 70 14.04 -0.68 -6.88
N THR A 71 13.93 0.63 -7.15
CA THR A 71 12.77 1.44 -6.81
C THR A 71 12.08 1.92 -8.08
N VAL A 72 10.79 2.24 -7.97
CA VAL A 72 10.04 2.93 -9.02
C VAL A 72 9.66 4.29 -8.50
N ARG A 73 10.27 5.35 -9.04
CA ARG A 73 9.98 6.74 -8.63
C ARG A 73 8.87 7.34 -9.46
N ILE A 74 7.92 7.97 -8.79
CA ILE A 74 6.72 8.56 -9.38
C ILE A 74 6.65 10.03 -8.98
N GLY A 75 6.46 10.91 -9.96
CA GLY A 75 6.38 12.35 -9.73
C GLY A 75 6.12 13.11 -11.02
N ARG A 76 6.05 14.44 -10.96
CA ARG A 76 5.78 15.27 -12.15
C ARG A 76 7.02 15.86 -12.83
N GLN A 77 8.20 15.70 -12.23
CA GLN A 77 9.43 16.26 -12.79
C GLN A 77 9.99 15.35 -13.88
N HIS A 78 10.11 15.89 -15.10
CA HIS A 78 10.74 15.19 -16.22
C HIS A 78 12.26 15.24 -16.15
N ILE A 79 12.83 16.44 -16.00
CA ILE A 79 14.28 16.70 -16.00
C ILE A 79 14.59 17.64 -14.83
N ASN A 80 15.68 17.37 -14.10
CA ASN A 80 16.18 18.22 -13.03
C ASN A 80 17.17 19.28 -13.55
N GLU A 81 17.67 20.12 -12.64
CA GLU A 81 18.60 21.21 -12.99
C GLU A 81 19.93 20.70 -13.57
N GLU A 82 20.27 19.43 -13.32
CA GLU A 82 21.47 18.75 -13.80
C GLU A 82 21.26 18.00 -15.13
N GLY A 83 20.05 18.07 -15.71
CA GLY A 83 19.71 17.34 -16.93
C GLY A 83 19.34 15.86 -16.72
N LEU A 84 19.27 15.41 -15.46
CA LEU A 84 18.90 14.04 -15.09
C LEU A 84 17.39 13.87 -14.96
N ARG A 85 16.90 12.66 -15.20
CA ARG A 85 15.47 12.33 -15.05
C ARG A 85 15.24 11.63 -13.71
N PRO A 86 14.55 12.27 -12.74
CA PRO A 86 14.48 11.75 -11.38
C PRO A 86 13.40 10.67 -11.17
N ASN A 87 12.44 10.55 -12.08
CA ASN A 87 11.30 9.65 -11.97
C ASN A 87 11.30 8.59 -13.08
N ASP A 88 10.87 7.37 -12.75
CA ASP A 88 10.60 6.34 -13.75
C ASP A 88 9.25 6.56 -14.43
N ILE A 89 8.24 6.95 -13.65
CA ILE A 89 6.89 7.27 -14.11
C ILE A 89 6.68 8.76 -13.92
N THR A 90 6.58 9.50 -15.03
CA THR A 90 6.30 10.94 -14.96
C THR A 90 4.81 11.20 -15.16
N LEU A 91 4.18 11.73 -14.13
CA LEU A 91 2.78 12.16 -14.14
C LEU A 91 2.64 13.57 -14.76
N PRO A 92 1.42 14.00 -15.12
CA PRO A 92 1.19 15.31 -15.75
C PRO A 92 1.90 16.48 -15.07
N PRO A 93 2.76 17.24 -15.78
CA PRO A 93 3.54 18.34 -15.19
C PRO A 93 2.68 19.54 -14.79
N SER A 94 1.49 19.68 -15.38
CA SER A 94 0.50 20.72 -15.10
C SER A 94 -0.15 20.57 -13.73
N ASP A 95 -0.23 19.35 -13.19
CA ASP A 95 -0.82 19.09 -11.89
C ASP A 95 0.16 19.46 -10.77
N ARG A 96 -0.09 20.59 -10.10
CA ARG A 96 0.78 21.12 -9.03
C ARG A 96 0.62 20.39 -7.71
N ALA A 97 -0.46 19.64 -7.50
CA ALA A 97 -0.65 18.81 -6.31
C ALA A 97 0.32 17.62 -6.30
N ILE A 98 0.79 17.21 -7.47
CA ILE A 98 1.84 16.20 -7.61
C ILE A 98 3.20 16.86 -7.33
N SER A 99 4.01 16.22 -6.49
CA SER A 99 5.36 16.72 -6.18
C SER A 99 6.32 16.42 -7.33
N ARG A 100 7.45 17.12 -7.38
CA ARG A 100 8.52 16.86 -8.35
C ARG A 100 8.95 15.39 -8.34
N CYS A 101 9.23 14.87 -7.14
CA CYS A 101 9.28 13.45 -6.79
C CYS A 101 8.26 13.25 -5.67
N HIS A 102 7.24 12.43 -5.88
CA HIS A 102 6.07 12.38 -4.99
C HIS A 102 6.08 11.12 -4.11
N CYS A 103 6.23 9.96 -4.72
CA CYS A 103 6.34 8.71 -4.00
C CYS A 103 7.27 7.75 -4.73
N MET A 104 7.62 6.65 -4.07
CA MET A 104 8.34 5.55 -4.70
C MET A 104 7.77 4.20 -4.27
N ILE A 105 7.95 3.20 -5.13
CA ILE A 105 7.68 1.80 -4.81
C ILE A 105 9.03 1.08 -4.68
N GLU A 106 9.33 0.58 -3.48
CA GLU A 106 10.49 -0.26 -3.22
C GLU A 106 10.20 -1.70 -3.67
N CYS A 107 10.92 -2.17 -4.68
CA CYS A 107 10.75 -3.51 -5.25
C CYS A 107 11.88 -4.47 -4.85
N LYS A 108 12.85 -4.01 -4.06
CA LYS A 108 14.00 -4.82 -3.62
C LYS A 108 13.55 -6.14 -2.98
N LYS A 109 12.67 -6.08 -1.97
CA LYS A 109 12.14 -7.28 -1.27
C LYS A 109 11.28 -8.19 -2.14
N PHE A 110 10.66 -7.64 -3.19
CA PHE A 110 9.84 -8.39 -4.13
C PHE A 110 10.70 -9.26 -5.06
N PHE A 111 11.78 -8.70 -5.61
CA PHE A 111 12.63 -9.39 -6.59
C PHE A 111 13.77 -10.21 -5.98
N ILE A 112 14.23 -9.88 -4.78
CA ILE A 112 15.37 -10.57 -4.17
C ILE A 112 15.00 -12.02 -3.78
N PHE A 113 15.87 -12.94 -4.19
CA PHE A 113 15.87 -14.34 -3.77
C PHE A 113 17.05 -14.56 -2.81
N GLU A 114 16.96 -13.99 -1.62
CA GLU A 114 17.89 -14.28 -0.55
C GLU A 114 17.24 -15.27 0.42
N ILE A 115 18.05 -16.20 0.89
CA ILE A 115 17.67 -17.11 1.96
C ILE A 115 17.88 -16.34 3.27
N PRO A 116 16.86 -16.22 4.15
CA PRO A 116 17.01 -15.49 5.41
C PRO A 116 18.21 -16.02 6.22
N GLU A 117 18.99 -15.13 6.83
CA GLU A 117 20.14 -15.55 7.64
C GLU A 117 19.69 -16.41 8.83
N GLU A 118 18.53 -16.11 9.40
CA GLU A 118 17.90 -16.88 10.46
C GLU A 118 17.53 -18.28 9.99
N TRP A 119 17.16 -18.43 8.72
CA TRP A 119 16.94 -19.74 8.13
C TRP A 119 18.26 -20.50 7.99
N ILE A 120 19.32 -19.85 7.50
CA ILE A 120 20.65 -20.46 7.45
C ILE A 120 21.09 -20.87 8.86
N ALA A 121 20.93 -20.00 9.87
CA ALA A 121 21.26 -20.28 11.26
C ALA A 121 20.44 -21.45 11.84
N PHE A 122 19.14 -21.51 11.55
CA PHE A 122 18.27 -22.63 11.89
C PHE A 122 18.75 -23.94 11.24
N LEU A 123 19.18 -23.87 9.98
CA LEU A 123 19.74 -25.02 9.24
C LEU A 123 21.19 -25.36 9.62
N MET A 124 21.95 -24.43 10.21
CA MET A 124 23.32 -24.62 10.72
C MET A 124 23.41 -25.62 11.91
N ALA A 125 22.34 -26.37 12.14
CA ALA A 125 22.42 -27.77 12.55
C ALA A 125 23.40 -28.62 11.67
N TYR A 126 23.87 -28.14 10.51
CA TYR A 126 24.98 -28.70 9.72
C TYR A 126 26.37 -28.06 9.97
N HIS A 127 26.60 -27.46 11.15
CA HIS A 127 27.94 -27.09 11.60
C HIS A 127 28.87 -28.34 11.58
N PRO A 128 30.15 -28.26 11.15
CA PRO A 128 31.04 -29.43 11.04
C PRO A 128 31.20 -30.25 12.33
N ARG A 129 30.99 -29.61 13.50
CA ARG A 129 30.95 -30.29 14.81
C ARG A 129 29.57 -30.86 15.20
N LEU A 130 28.48 -30.34 14.64
CA LEU A 130 27.09 -30.71 14.97
C LEU A 130 26.41 -31.54 13.86
N GLY A 131 27.04 -31.71 12.68
CA GLY A 131 26.42 -32.23 11.46
C GLY A 131 25.78 -33.62 11.54
N ARG A 132 26.16 -34.48 12.50
CA ARG A 132 25.46 -35.75 12.76
C ARG A 132 24.18 -35.60 13.59
N ASN A 133 24.06 -34.53 14.36
CA ASN A 133 22.90 -34.17 15.16
C ASN A 133 22.06 -33.09 14.47
N SER A 134 22.23 -32.91 13.14
CA SER A 134 21.46 -31.93 12.39
C SER A 134 19.98 -32.27 12.46
N ILE A 135 19.14 -31.28 12.78
CA ILE A 135 17.69 -31.44 12.75
C ILE A 135 17.14 -31.73 11.34
N TRP A 136 17.98 -31.53 10.30
CA TRP A 136 17.67 -31.82 8.90
C TRP A 136 17.11 -33.22 8.66
N ASN A 137 17.67 -34.22 9.34
CA ASN A 137 17.23 -35.61 9.18
C ASN A 137 15.97 -35.94 9.98
N TYR A 138 15.54 -35.05 10.88
CA TYR A 138 14.47 -35.32 11.85
C TYR A 138 13.18 -34.55 11.57
N LEU A 139 13.22 -33.42 10.85
CA LEU A 139 12.01 -32.69 10.50
C LEU A 139 11.48 -33.11 9.12
N PRO A 140 10.16 -33.33 8.98
CA PRO A 140 9.52 -33.48 7.69
C PRO A 140 9.73 -32.24 6.80
N LEU A 141 9.81 -32.45 5.48
CA LEU A 141 9.99 -31.38 4.49
C LEU A 141 8.93 -30.28 4.61
N ASP A 142 7.69 -30.64 4.91
CA ASP A 142 6.61 -29.66 5.05
C ASP A 142 6.81 -28.75 6.27
N LEU A 143 7.36 -29.29 7.37
CA LEU A 143 7.69 -28.47 8.52
C LEU A 143 8.83 -27.49 8.22
N PHE A 144 9.83 -27.89 7.42
CA PHE A 144 10.82 -26.95 6.89
C PHE A 144 10.16 -25.84 6.07
N ARG A 145 9.22 -26.19 5.18
CA ARG A 145 8.49 -25.18 4.39
C ARG A 145 7.72 -24.22 5.29
N TYR A 146 7.02 -24.71 6.31
CA TYR A 146 6.29 -23.87 7.26
C TYR A 146 7.22 -22.94 8.04
N ILE A 147 8.33 -23.46 8.58
CA ILE A 147 9.30 -22.64 9.32
C ILE A 147 9.93 -21.59 8.38
N LEU A 148 10.30 -21.97 7.17
CA LEU A 148 10.82 -21.03 6.19
C LEU A 148 9.77 -19.98 5.82
N MET A 149 8.51 -20.36 5.59
CA MET A 149 7.43 -19.41 5.31
C MET A 149 7.14 -18.46 6.48
N PHE A 150 7.35 -18.92 7.72
CA PHE A 150 7.20 -18.11 8.92
C PHE A 150 8.34 -17.10 9.09
N ILE A 151 9.59 -17.53 8.87
CA ILE A 151 10.78 -16.70 9.03
C ILE A 151 10.95 -15.73 7.85
N LYS A 152 10.62 -16.19 6.64
CA LYS A 152 10.83 -15.42 5.42
C LYS A 152 9.87 -14.24 5.38
N GLU A 153 10.44 -13.05 5.26
CA GLU A 153 9.64 -11.86 5.02
C GLU A 153 8.76 -12.02 3.77
N PRO A 154 7.49 -11.60 3.82
CA PRO A 154 6.62 -11.64 2.66
C PRO A 154 7.22 -10.84 1.49
N ARG A 155 7.30 -11.48 0.33
CA ARG A 155 7.77 -10.84 -0.90
C ARG A 155 6.67 -9.92 -1.42
N ALA A 156 6.80 -8.64 -1.15
CA ALA A 156 5.86 -7.63 -1.61
C ALA A 156 6.60 -6.34 -2.01
N PRO A 157 6.03 -5.55 -2.93
CA PRO A 157 6.44 -4.17 -3.12
C PRO A 157 5.94 -3.30 -1.96
N TYR A 158 6.72 -2.27 -1.62
CA TYR A 158 6.37 -1.33 -0.54
C TYR A 158 6.27 0.09 -1.09
N LEU A 159 5.21 0.81 -0.74
CA LEU A 159 4.98 2.20 -1.13
C LEU A 159 5.52 3.15 -0.06
N VAL A 160 6.26 4.16 -0.49
CA VAL A 160 6.81 5.21 0.36
C VAL A 160 6.43 6.58 -0.22
N ASP A 161 5.75 7.40 0.56
CA ASP A 161 5.56 8.82 0.25
C ASP A 161 6.86 9.58 0.55
N LEU A 162 7.28 10.48 -0.36
CA LEU A 162 8.55 11.20 -0.26
C LEU A 162 8.39 12.61 0.34
N GLY A 163 7.48 12.77 1.31
CA GLY A 163 7.18 14.07 1.92
C GLY A 163 6.36 14.96 0.97
N SER A 164 5.40 14.34 0.28
CA SER A 164 4.57 15.03 -0.69
C SER A 164 3.63 16.05 -0.04
N MET A 165 3.28 17.10 -0.77
CA MET A 165 2.42 18.17 -0.22
C MET A 165 0.98 17.72 -0.03
N CYS A 166 0.46 16.91 -0.95
CA CYS A 166 -0.93 16.48 -0.98
C CYS A 166 -1.11 15.04 -0.48
N GLY A 167 -0.03 14.36 -0.08
CA GLY A 167 -0.05 12.97 0.38
C GLY A 167 -0.19 11.94 -0.76
N THR A 168 0.25 10.73 -0.45
CA THR A 168 0.01 9.52 -1.26
C THR A 168 -1.00 8.64 -0.53
N TYR A 169 -1.97 8.10 -1.25
CA TYR A 169 -3.02 7.29 -0.63
C TYR A 169 -3.14 5.90 -1.27
N VAL A 170 -3.60 4.94 -0.48
CA VAL A 170 -3.95 3.58 -0.94
C VAL A 170 -5.44 3.36 -0.76
N LYS A 171 -6.08 2.76 -1.76
CA LYS A 171 -7.52 2.48 -1.72
C LYS A 171 -7.83 1.43 -0.65
N VAL A 172 -8.83 1.72 0.17
CA VAL A 172 -9.39 0.75 1.12
C VAL A 172 -10.28 -0.24 0.38
N SER A 173 -10.16 -1.52 0.70
CA SER A 173 -11.01 -2.57 0.11
C SER A 173 -12.39 -2.60 0.80
N ASN A 174 -13.41 -3.03 0.04
CA ASN A 174 -14.74 -3.28 0.58
C ASN A 174 -14.86 -4.67 1.23
N THR A 175 -13.92 -5.58 0.95
CA THR A 175 -13.89 -6.96 1.46
C THR A 175 -12.80 -7.19 2.49
N GLU A 176 -11.68 -6.49 2.37
CA GLU A 176 -10.53 -6.61 3.27
C GLU A 176 -10.35 -5.31 4.06
N PRO A 177 -10.72 -5.29 5.36
CA PRO A 177 -10.69 -4.06 6.13
C PRO A 177 -9.27 -3.60 6.41
N ILE A 178 -9.17 -2.33 6.82
CA ILE A 178 -7.98 -1.78 7.47
C ILE A 178 -8.26 -1.68 8.97
N GLU A 179 -7.32 -2.15 9.78
CA GLU A 179 -7.31 -1.93 11.22
C GLU A 179 -6.99 -0.47 11.52
N LEU A 180 -7.90 0.18 12.24
CA LEU A 180 -7.83 1.59 12.57
C LEU A 180 -6.84 1.83 13.70
N GLU A 181 -5.95 2.80 13.49
CA GLU A 181 -4.96 3.23 14.46
C GLU A 181 -5.05 4.74 14.66
N GLN A 182 -4.65 5.20 15.84
CA GLN A 182 -4.55 6.62 16.14
C GLN A 182 -3.64 7.34 15.13
N GLY A 183 -4.07 8.51 14.68
CA GLY A 183 -3.33 9.38 13.76
C GLY A 183 -3.42 8.97 12.28
N GLN A 184 -4.19 7.93 11.94
CA GLN A 184 -4.50 7.59 10.55
C GLN A 184 -5.44 8.62 9.93
N ASN A 185 -5.23 8.89 8.63
CA ASN A 185 -6.05 9.81 7.85
C ASN A 185 -6.61 9.11 6.61
N PHE A 186 -7.85 9.39 6.28
CA PHE A 186 -8.54 8.89 5.11
C PHE A 186 -9.10 10.06 4.30
N LEU A 187 -8.95 9.99 3.00
CA LEU A 187 -9.57 10.90 2.04
C LEU A 187 -10.80 10.22 1.44
N ILE A 188 -11.94 10.90 1.50
CA ILE A 188 -13.17 10.51 0.82
C ILE A 188 -13.66 11.66 -0.05
N GLY A 189 -14.21 11.33 -1.22
CA GLY A 189 -14.59 12.34 -2.21
C GLY A 189 -13.38 13.12 -2.72
N SER A 190 -13.53 14.45 -2.80
CA SER A 190 -12.52 15.39 -3.32
C SER A 190 -11.65 16.01 -2.23
N ASP A 191 -12.25 16.30 -1.08
CA ASP A 191 -11.78 17.35 -0.16
C ASP A 191 -12.14 17.09 1.32
N ILE A 192 -12.68 15.91 1.62
CA ILE A 192 -13.06 15.52 2.98
C ILE A 192 -12.02 14.57 3.54
N ILE A 193 -11.45 14.96 4.68
CA ILE A 193 -10.47 14.18 5.42
C ILE A 193 -11.15 13.63 6.68
N ILE A 194 -11.09 12.32 6.85
CA ILE A 194 -11.44 11.63 8.09
C ILE A 194 -10.14 11.32 8.82
N GLU A 195 -10.00 11.83 10.03
CA GLU A 195 -8.89 11.55 10.93
C GLU A 195 -9.35 10.66 12.08
N ILE A 196 -8.55 9.65 12.39
CA ILE A 196 -8.74 8.81 13.57
C ILE A 196 -7.98 9.46 14.73
N ASP A 197 -8.69 10.24 15.53
CA ASP A 197 -8.12 11.04 16.60
C ASP A 197 -7.69 10.18 17.79
N ARG A 198 -8.50 9.17 18.15
CA ARG A 198 -8.19 8.22 19.23
C ARG A 198 -8.86 6.87 18.98
N VAL A 199 -8.17 5.79 19.35
CA VAL A 199 -8.70 4.42 19.33
C VAL A 199 -8.45 3.80 20.71
N ALA A 200 -9.51 3.27 21.32
CA ALA A 200 -9.45 2.46 22.52
C ALA A 200 -9.98 1.05 22.18
N ASN A 201 -9.10 0.06 22.32
CA ASN A 201 -9.37 -1.35 22.01
C ASN A 201 -9.56 -2.19 23.28
N ASP A 202 -9.80 -1.55 24.43
CA ASP A 202 -9.93 -2.26 25.70
C ASP A 202 -10.94 -3.41 25.56
N PRO A 203 -10.62 -4.60 26.08
CA PRO A 203 -11.48 -5.76 25.91
C PRO A 203 -12.86 -5.42 26.44
N VAL A 204 -13.87 -5.71 25.62
CA VAL A 204 -15.28 -5.59 26.02
C VAL A 204 -15.42 -6.33 27.35
N PRO A 205 -15.84 -5.65 28.43
CA PRO A 205 -16.08 -6.29 29.71
C PRO A 205 -16.88 -7.59 29.50
N PRO A 206 -16.53 -8.72 30.14
CA PRO A 206 -17.22 -10.00 29.96
C PRO A 206 -18.74 -9.91 30.15
N SER A 207 -19.22 -8.90 30.90
CA SER A 207 -20.63 -8.58 31.11
C SER A 207 -21.41 -8.13 29.86
N LEU A 208 -20.74 -7.75 28.77
CA LEU A 208 -21.36 -7.37 27.50
C LEU A 208 -21.40 -8.52 26.47
N ASN A 209 -20.78 -9.67 26.79
CA ASN A 209 -20.82 -10.87 25.96
C ASN A 209 -21.93 -11.85 26.36
N SER A 210 -22.77 -11.52 27.35
CA SER A 210 -23.86 -12.38 27.75
C SER A 210 -25.15 -11.98 27.04
N GLU A 211 -25.74 -12.94 26.30
CA GLU A 211 -27.19 -13.01 26.05
C GLU A 211 -27.97 -13.20 27.37
N GLN A 212 -27.56 -12.55 28.46
CA GLN A 212 -28.25 -12.61 29.74
C GLN A 212 -29.42 -11.63 29.68
N THR A 213 -30.61 -12.21 29.58
CA THR A 213 -31.90 -11.54 29.73
C THR A 213 -31.92 -10.63 30.95
N LEU A 214 -32.48 -9.43 30.75
CA LEU A 214 -32.61 -8.29 31.67
C LEU A 214 -33.23 -8.56 33.07
N GLU A 215 -33.52 -9.81 33.43
CA GLU A 215 -34.27 -10.16 34.65
C GLU A 215 -33.38 -10.34 35.89
N ASP A 216 -32.05 -10.49 35.75
CA ASP A 216 -31.15 -10.79 36.88
C ASP A 216 -30.40 -9.59 37.48
N ILE A 217 -30.60 -8.36 36.99
CA ILE A 217 -29.90 -7.14 37.48
C ILE A 217 -30.76 -6.34 38.49
N GLY A 218 -31.72 -7.01 39.12
CA GLY A 218 -32.44 -6.45 40.26
C GLY A 218 -31.65 -6.67 41.56
N GLN A 219 -31.32 -5.58 42.26
CA GLN A 219 -30.97 -5.53 43.70
C GLN A 219 -29.50 -5.51 44.13
N ASN A 220 -28.62 -4.75 43.47
CA ASN A 220 -27.45 -4.21 44.19
C ASN A 220 -27.30 -2.71 43.99
N THR A 221 -27.82 -1.98 44.98
CA THR A 221 -27.64 -0.55 45.21
C THR A 221 -26.17 -0.22 45.46
N PHE A 222 -25.47 0.27 44.45
CA PHE A 222 -24.21 0.99 44.62
C PHE A 222 -24.48 2.49 44.60
N ASN A 223 -24.10 3.15 45.70
CA ASN A 223 -24.20 4.58 45.89
C ASN A 223 -23.23 5.32 44.96
N SER A 224 -23.80 6.23 44.18
CA SER A 224 -23.18 7.05 43.17
C SER A 224 -22.76 8.42 43.71
N SER A 225 -21.47 8.72 43.59
CA SER A 225 -21.00 10.09 43.37
C SER A 225 -19.66 10.06 42.62
N ASP A 226 -19.70 10.46 41.34
CA ASP A 226 -18.58 10.96 40.54
C ASP A 226 -17.41 10.04 40.17
N MET A 227 -17.71 8.85 39.67
CA MET A 227 -16.86 8.28 38.62
C MET A 227 -17.55 8.44 37.27
N MET A 228 -16.92 9.21 36.39
CA MET A 228 -17.28 9.37 34.98
C MET A 228 -17.42 7.99 34.32
N ILE A 229 -18.65 7.51 34.17
CA ILE A 229 -18.99 6.22 33.54
C ILE A 229 -18.67 6.23 32.01
N GLU A 230 -18.25 7.37 31.46
CA GLU A 230 -18.00 7.55 30.02
C GLU A 230 -16.72 6.89 29.45
N ASP A 231 -15.91 6.22 30.28
CA ASP A 231 -14.61 5.65 29.87
C ASP A 231 -14.51 4.11 30.00
N ILE A 232 -15.61 3.40 30.28
CA ILE A 232 -15.57 1.93 30.45
C ILE A 232 -15.99 1.26 29.14
N GLY A 233 -15.05 1.09 28.22
CA GLY A 233 -15.22 0.24 27.04
C GLY A 233 -14.45 0.70 25.80
N PRO A 234 -14.35 -0.15 24.78
CA PRO A 234 -13.71 0.20 23.52
C PRO A 234 -14.48 1.31 22.79
N TYR A 235 -13.76 2.32 22.32
CA TYR A 235 -14.33 3.43 21.57
C TYR A 235 -13.37 3.96 20.51
N ILE A 236 -13.90 4.74 19.58
CA ILE A 236 -13.15 5.47 18.58
C ILE A 236 -13.62 6.92 18.50
N LEU A 237 -12.66 7.85 18.42
CA LEU A 237 -12.89 9.26 18.13
C LEU A 237 -12.54 9.52 16.67
N ILE A 238 -13.55 9.89 15.89
CA ILE A 238 -13.41 10.18 14.47
C ILE A 238 -13.61 11.68 14.28
N ARG A 239 -12.63 12.34 13.68
CA ARG A 239 -12.68 13.76 13.33
C ARG A 239 -12.83 13.92 11.83
N VAL A 240 -13.87 14.60 11.37
CA VAL A 240 -14.08 14.90 9.94
C VAL A 240 -13.78 16.37 9.69
N CYS A 241 -12.81 16.61 8.81
CA CYS A 241 -12.35 17.92 8.39
C CYS A 241 -12.77 18.16 6.93
N ARG A 242 -13.34 19.33 6.65
CA ARG A 242 -13.68 19.75 5.29
C ARG A 242 -12.79 20.92 4.89
N SER A 243 -12.10 20.78 3.76
CA SER A 243 -11.32 21.88 3.17
C SER A 243 -12.26 22.76 2.34
N LEU A 244 -12.67 23.91 2.89
CA LEU A 244 -13.40 24.91 2.10
C LEU A 244 -12.37 25.63 1.20
N ASN A 245 -12.54 25.51 -0.12
CA ASN A 245 -11.75 26.11 -1.20
C ASN A 245 -10.76 27.23 -0.82
N ASP A 246 -9.49 27.03 -1.20
CA ASP A 246 -8.34 27.90 -1.54
C ASP A 246 -8.09 29.28 -0.89
N ASN A 247 -9.02 29.94 -0.21
CA ASN A 247 -8.83 31.34 0.21
C ASN A 247 -9.10 31.69 1.68
N GLU A 248 -9.67 30.84 2.54
CA GLU A 248 -9.79 31.18 3.97
C GLU A 248 -9.64 29.96 4.90
N GLU A 249 -8.89 30.19 5.98
CA GLU A 249 -8.38 29.26 7.02
C GLU A 249 -9.46 28.50 7.82
N THR A 250 -10.72 28.53 7.42
CA THR A 250 -11.81 27.97 8.20
C THR A 250 -12.01 26.49 7.87
N ILE A 251 -11.16 25.64 8.45
CA ILE A 251 -11.38 24.19 8.46
C ILE A 251 -12.56 23.92 9.39
N ASN A 252 -13.73 23.63 8.80
CA ASN A 252 -14.84 23.10 9.58
C ASN A 252 -14.52 21.66 9.97
N ALA A 253 -14.21 21.47 11.26
CA ALA A 253 -13.94 20.17 11.84
C ALA A 253 -15.08 19.78 12.79
N SER A 254 -15.45 18.51 12.76
CA SER A 254 -16.44 17.93 13.65
C SER A 254 -15.91 16.61 14.17
N THR A 255 -16.23 16.27 15.42
CA THR A 255 -15.70 15.08 16.09
C THR A 255 -16.86 14.23 16.60
N TRP A 256 -16.78 12.93 16.37
CA TRP A 256 -17.76 11.94 16.81
C TRP A 256 -17.07 10.89 17.67
N LYS A 257 -17.71 10.53 18.79
CA LYS A 257 -17.31 9.41 19.64
C LYS A 257 -18.26 8.25 19.38
N PHE A 258 -17.70 7.11 19.00
CA PHE A 258 -18.43 5.86 18.86
C PHE A 258 -17.91 4.87 19.88
N ALA A 259 -18.78 4.34 20.72
CA ALA A 259 -18.46 3.26 21.66
C ALA A 259 -18.99 1.93 21.10
N ALA A 260 -18.22 0.85 21.24
CA ALA A 260 -18.71 -0.47 20.89
C ALA A 260 -19.51 -1.03 22.07
N GLU A 261 -20.81 -0.76 22.06
CA GLU A 261 -21.79 -1.34 23.00
C GLU A 261 -21.98 -2.84 22.76
N GLU A 262 -21.66 -3.32 21.55
CA GLU A 262 -21.86 -4.70 21.13
C GLU A 262 -20.66 -5.18 20.31
N LYS A 263 -20.43 -6.50 20.32
CA LYS A 263 -19.29 -7.14 19.62
C LYS A 263 -19.22 -6.81 18.12
N TYR A 264 -20.34 -6.48 17.48
CA TYR A 264 -20.42 -6.23 16.03
C TYR A 264 -21.06 -4.88 15.68
N LYS A 265 -20.90 -3.87 16.55
CA LYS A 265 -21.46 -2.54 16.29
C LYS A 265 -20.81 -1.95 15.03
N SER A 266 -21.65 -1.60 14.06
CA SER A 266 -21.26 -0.98 12.79
C SER A 266 -21.76 0.44 12.74
N PHE A 267 -20.87 1.36 12.38
CA PHE A 267 -21.17 2.76 12.09
C PHE A 267 -20.90 3.04 10.62
N THR A 268 -21.62 4.00 10.05
CA THR A 268 -21.58 4.33 8.64
C THR A 268 -21.34 5.80 8.42
N ILE A 269 -20.50 6.10 7.44
CA ILE A 269 -20.19 7.45 7.00
C ILE A 269 -20.62 7.53 5.53
N GLY A 270 -21.40 8.54 5.16
CA GLY A 270 -21.87 8.64 3.77
C GLY A 270 -22.87 9.78 3.54
N ARG A 271 -23.32 9.90 2.30
CA ARG A 271 -24.25 10.96 1.90
C ARG A 271 -25.69 10.76 2.38
N SER A 272 -26.05 9.51 2.67
CA SER A 272 -27.43 9.18 3.05
C SER A 272 -27.80 9.76 4.41
N GLN A 273 -29.05 10.19 4.57
CA GLN A 273 -29.59 10.66 5.86
C GLN A 273 -29.63 9.57 6.95
N ILE A 274 -29.52 8.30 6.54
CA ILE A 274 -29.49 7.16 7.47
C ILE A 274 -28.10 6.86 8.03
N CYS A 275 -27.05 7.55 7.56
CA CYS A 275 -25.69 7.32 8.04
C CYS A 275 -25.46 8.00 9.39
N ASP A 276 -24.67 7.37 10.24
CA ASP A 276 -24.29 7.88 11.56
C ASP A 276 -23.50 9.19 11.45
N ILE A 277 -22.62 9.29 10.45
CA ILE A 277 -22.04 10.55 10.00
C ILE A 277 -22.58 10.87 8.60
N GLN A 278 -23.52 11.81 8.55
CA GLN A 278 -24.05 12.32 7.30
C GLN A 278 -23.15 13.41 6.72
N LEU A 279 -22.75 13.19 5.46
CA LEU A 279 -22.06 14.16 4.61
C LEU A 279 -23.03 14.61 3.50
N SER A 280 -22.92 15.82 2.97
CA SER A 280 -23.88 16.34 1.98
C SER A 280 -23.32 16.37 0.55
N GLU A 281 -22.04 16.06 0.39
CA GLU A 281 -21.28 16.25 -0.83
C GLU A 281 -21.59 15.17 -1.89
N ASN A 282 -21.80 15.61 -3.13
CA ASN A 282 -22.19 14.71 -4.23
C ASN A 282 -21.08 13.75 -4.68
N THR A 283 -19.83 14.05 -4.33
CA THR A 283 -18.67 13.16 -4.56
C THR A 283 -18.63 12.00 -3.56
N ILE A 284 -19.48 12.02 -2.53
CA ILE A 284 -19.59 10.98 -1.51
C ILE A 284 -20.72 10.00 -1.86
N SER A 285 -20.43 8.71 -1.74
CA SER A 285 -21.43 7.65 -1.96
C SER A 285 -22.50 7.68 -0.86
N ARG A 286 -23.68 7.10 -1.13
CA ARG A 286 -24.77 7.02 -0.11
C ARG A 286 -24.28 6.41 1.20
N THR A 287 -23.49 5.35 1.09
CA THR A 287 -22.67 4.79 2.17
C THR A 287 -21.25 4.74 1.62
N GLN A 288 -20.36 5.56 2.19
CA GLN A 288 -18.99 5.74 1.70
C GLN A 288 -18.03 4.77 2.38
N CYS A 289 -18.13 4.64 3.68
CA CYS A 289 -17.39 3.62 4.41
C CYS A 289 -18.17 3.18 5.65
N ARG A 290 -17.73 2.06 6.21
CA ARG A 290 -18.28 1.50 7.44
C ARG A 290 -17.13 1.22 8.41
N VAL A 291 -17.36 1.59 9.66
CA VAL A 291 -16.44 1.37 10.78
C VAL A 291 -17.09 0.32 11.68
N ILE A 292 -16.40 -0.79 11.91
CA ILE A 292 -16.93 -1.94 12.63
C ILE A 292 -15.96 -2.28 13.75
N TYR A 293 -16.47 -2.41 14.96
CA TYR A 293 -15.72 -3.07 16.00
C TYR A 293 -15.89 -4.58 15.87
N ASP A 294 -14.80 -5.32 15.80
CA ASP A 294 -14.80 -6.78 15.68
C ASP A 294 -13.57 -7.36 16.40
N GLU A 295 -13.79 -8.40 17.21
CA GLU A 295 -12.73 -9.14 17.92
C GLU A 295 -11.66 -8.26 18.61
N GLY A 296 -12.07 -7.17 19.26
CA GLY A 296 -11.14 -6.30 19.98
C GLY A 296 -10.51 -5.19 19.11
N LYS A 297 -10.97 -5.01 17.87
CA LYS A 297 -10.35 -4.12 16.90
C LYS A 297 -11.37 -3.27 16.17
N TRP A 298 -11.01 -2.02 15.90
CA TRP A 298 -11.77 -1.16 14.99
C TRP A 298 -11.30 -1.36 13.55
N LEU A 299 -12.23 -1.67 12.66
CA LEU A 299 -11.99 -2.02 11.27
C LEU A 299 -12.73 -1.07 10.35
N LEU A 300 -12.09 -0.60 9.28
CA LEU A 300 -12.72 0.25 8.26
C LEU A 300 -12.78 -0.47 6.91
N TYR A 301 -13.96 -0.45 6.29
CA TYR A 301 -14.20 -0.97 4.95
C TYR A 301 -14.69 0.14 4.02
N ASP A 302 -14.33 0.07 2.73
CA ASP A 302 -14.92 0.91 1.70
C ASP A 302 -16.34 0.44 1.33
N GLY A 303 -17.31 1.35 1.32
CA GLY A 303 -18.68 1.07 0.88
C GLY A 303 -19.40 -0.03 1.67
N LEU A 304 -20.21 -0.81 0.95
CA LEU A 304 -20.92 -1.98 1.49
C LEU A 304 -20.22 -3.26 1.05
N ALA A 305 -20.44 -4.36 1.77
CA ALA A 305 -19.79 -5.64 1.51
C ALA A 305 -19.92 -6.11 0.05
N ASN A 306 -21.09 -5.91 -0.55
CA ASN A 306 -21.39 -6.28 -1.94
C ASN A 306 -21.23 -5.15 -2.96
N LYS A 307 -20.86 -3.94 -2.51
CA LYS A 307 -20.85 -2.75 -3.36
C LYS A 307 -19.76 -1.76 -2.92
N PRO A 308 -18.59 -1.76 -3.59
CA PRO A 308 -17.57 -0.76 -3.34
C PRO A 308 -18.06 0.63 -3.76
N THR A 309 -17.39 1.67 -3.25
CA THR A 309 -17.73 3.04 -3.64
C THR A 309 -17.16 3.40 -5.00
N ILE A 310 -17.81 4.37 -5.67
CA ILE A 310 -17.40 4.82 -6.99
C ILE A 310 -16.08 5.60 -6.91
N ASN A 311 -15.99 6.53 -5.96
CA ASN A 311 -14.82 7.40 -5.80
C ASN A 311 -13.76 6.84 -4.86
N GLY A 312 -14.02 5.71 -4.19
CA GLY A 312 -13.11 5.07 -3.26
C GLY A 312 -13.00 5.79 -1.92
N THR A 313 -12.66 5.03 -0.90
CA THR A 313 -12.11 5.52 0.36
C THR A 313 -10.60 5.30 0.33
N TRP A 314 -9.82 6.33 0.65
CA TRP A 314 -8.38 6.34 0.40
C TRP A 314 -7.62 6.58 1.71
N MET A 315 -6.82 5.63 2.16
CA MET A 315 -6.01 5.79 3.36
C MET A 315 -4.67 6.46 3.01
N SER A 316 -4.30 7.51 3.74
CA SER A 316 -2.98 8.13 3.63
C SER A 316 -1.89 7.17 4.12
N VAL A 317 -0.81 7.01 3.35
CA VAL A 317 0.37 6.26 3.83
C VAL A 317 1.20 7.07 4.83
N PHE A 318 0.94 8.38 4.93
CA PHE A 318 1.59 9.29 5.88
C PHE A 318 0.71 9.51 7.12
N LYS A 319 1.30 9.35 8.31
CA LYS A 319 0.65 9.57 9.61
C LYS A 319 0.99 10.98 10.15
N LYS A 320 0.02 11.63 10.78
CA LYS A 320 0.07 13.05 11.18
C LYS A 320 1.18 13.42 12.16
N GLU A 321 1.70 12.47 12.94
CA GLU A 321 2.71 12.72 13.98
C GLU A 321 4.06 13.22 13.45
N ARG A 322 4.27 13.23 12.14
CA ARG A 322 5.51 13.70 11.49
C ARG A 322 5.35 15.14 11.01
N VAL A 323 5.95 16.07 11.76
CA VAL A 323 5.90 17.52 11.51
C VAL A 323 6.79 17.95 10.33
N ASN A 324 7.73 17.11 9.92
CA ASN A 324 8.65 17.38 8.81
C ASN A 324 8.24 16.65 7.54
N ARG A 325 8.62 17.20 6.37
CA ARG A 325 8.51 16.56 5.04
C ARG A 325 9.47 15.36 4.90
N GLU A 326 9.43 14.47 5.87
CA GLU A 326 10.17 13.22 5.88
C GLU A 326 9.43 12.16 5.07
N HIS A 327 10.14 11.12 4.65
CA HIS A 327 9.52 10.00 3.98
C HIS A 327 8.55 9.27 4.92
N SER A 328 7.47 8.71 4.38
CA SER A 328 6.60 7.83 5.16
C SER A 328 7.33 6.54 5.56
N LEU A 329 6.76 5.79 6.50
CA LEU A 329 7.17 4.39 6.64
C LEU A 329 6.75 3.61 5.38
N PRO A 330 7.50 2.56 4.99
CA PRO A 330 7.12 1.69 3.88
C PRO A 330 5.78 1.00 4.14
N PHE A 331 4.81 1.25 3.26
CA PHE A 331 3.49 0.65 3.29
C PHE A 331 3.45 -0.58 2.37
N LYS A 332 3.21 -1.77 2.93
CA LYS A 332 3.17 -3.01 2.15
C LYS A 332 1.97 -3.03 1.20
N LEU A 333 2.21 -3.17 -0.10
CA LEU A 333 1.15 -3.31 -1.09
C LEU A 333 0.68 -4.77 -1.22
N LYS A 334 -0.55 -4.93 -1.71
CA LYS A 334 -1.17 -6.20 -2.14
C LYS A 334 -1.35 -6.23 -3.67
N ASN A 335 -1.46 -7.42 -4.25
CA ASN A 335 -1.69 -7.55 -5.69
C ASN A 335 -3.04 -6.91 -6.05
N GLY A 336 -3.07 -6.03 -7.05
CA GLY A 336 -4.24 -5.22 -7.40
C GLY A 336 -4.42 -3.95 -6.56
N SER A 337 -3.46 -3.57 -5.71
CA SER A 337 -3.54 -2.35 -4.91
C SER A 337 -3.65 -1.11 -5.81
N GLN A 338 -4.56 -0.21 -5.44
CA GLN A 338 -4.71 1.09 -6.11
C GLN A 338 -4.09 2.21 -5.26
N ILE A 339 -3.26 3.02 -5.89
CA ILE A 339 -2.54 4.15 -5.30
C ILE A 339 -3.08 5.42 -5.92
N LYS A 340 -3.42 6.41 -5.10
CA LYS A 340 -3.85 7.73 -5.53
C LYS A 340 -2.76 8.76 -5.24
N VAL A 341 -2.40 9.51 -6.28
CA VAL A 341 -1.47 10.65 -6.28
C VAL A 341 -2.20 11.81 -6.96
N SER A 342 -2.65 12.80 -6.19
CA SER A 342 -3.61 13.80 -6.67
C SER A 342 -4.86 13.12 -7.26
N ASP A 343 -5.30 13.50 -8.46
CA ASP A 343 -6.39 12.86 -9.21
C ASP A 343 -5.96 11.63 -10.04
N THR A 344 -4.67 11.30 -10.03
CA THR A 344 -4.16 10.14 -10.76
C THR A 344 -4.24 8.88 -9.90
N ILE A 345 -4.86 7.82 -10.44
CA ILE A 345 -4.96 6.51 -9.82
C ILE A 345 -4.08 5.54 -10.60
N LEU A 346 -3.13 4.94 -9.89
CA LEU A 346 -2.28 3.87 -10.38
C LEU A 346 -2.76 2.54 -9.77
N GLN A 347 -2.68 1.46 -10.53
CA GLN A 347 -2.90 0.09 -10.04
C GLN A 347 -1.61 -0.69 -10.15
N VAL A 348 -1.29 -1.46 -9.11
CA VAL A 348 -0.09 -2.28 -9.03
C VAL A 348 -0.49 -3.75 -9.01
N ASP A 349 -0.10 -4.46 -10.06
CA ASP A 349 -0.34 -5.90 -10.23
C ASP A 349 0.99 -6.64 -10.38
N TRP A 350 1.05 -7.91 -10.01
CA TRP A 350 2.24 -8.74 -10.24
C TRP A 350 1.93 -10.23 -10.42
N ILE A 351 2.92 -10.93 -10.98
CA ILE A 351 2.93 -12.38 -11.16
C ILE A 351 4.06 -12.93 -10.28
N GLU A 352 3.74 -13.88 -9.39
CA GLU A 352 4.66 -14.46 -8.39
C GLU A 352 5.45 -15.68 -8.85
#